data_AF-A0A1F9BKH2-F1
#
_entry.id   AF-A0A1F9BKH2-F1
#
_cell.length_a   1.000
_cell.length_b   1.000
_cell.length_c   1.000
_cell.angle_alpha   90.00
_cell.angle_beta   90.00
_cell.angle_gamma   90.00
#
_symmetry.space_group_name_H-M   'P 1'
#
loop_
_entity.id
_entity.type
_entity.pdbx_description
1 polymer ?
#
loop_
_entity_poly.entity_id
_entity_poly.type
_entity_poly.pdbx_seq_one_letter_code
_entity_poly.pdbx_strand_id
1 'polypeptide(L)'
;MRYDDSYEKAYPFDGLVEEMLQPEMILETVEIMKTAIEKGMVINVIINNRAGGNAPLIAELIAEKFLGKSRPAPKSQLDLW
;
A
#
# COMPACT_ATOMS: atom_id res chain seq x y z
N MET A 1 18.99 -0.62 4.49
CA MET A 1 18.88 -2.04 4.09
C MET A 1 19.55 -2.18 2.74
N ARG A 2 20.39 -3.20 2.51
CA ARG A 2 20.88 -3.47 1.15
C ARG A 2 19.77 -4.13 0.33
N TYR A 3 19.86 -4.02 -0.99
CA TYR A 3 18.84 -4.56 -1.89
C TYR A 3 18.60 -6.07 -1.67
N ASP A 4 19.69 -6.84 -1.50
CA ASP A 4 19.61 -8.29 -1.29
C ASP A 4 18.84 -8.63 0.00
N ASP A 5 19.12 -7.92 1.10
CA ASP A 5 18.39 -8.08 2.36
C ASP A 5 16.90 -7.74 2.21
N SER A 6 16.55 -6.79 1.32
CA SER A 6 15.16 -6.45 1.05
C SER A 6 14.45 -7.50 0.19
N TYR A 7 15.17 -8.10 -0.74
CA TYR A 7 14.63 -9.15 -1.60
C TYR A 7 14.31 -10.42 -0.79
N GLU A 8 15.24 -10.87 0.06
CA GLU A 8 15.04 -12.08 0.88
C GLU A 8 13.86 -11.95 1.83
N LYS A 9 13.65 -10.77 2.41
CA LYS A 9 12.53 -10.53 3.33
C LYS A 9 11.19 -10.40 2.63
N ALA A 10 11.20 -9.88 1.41
CA ALA A 10 9.98 -9.61 0.67
C ALA A 10 9.54 -10.79 -0.19
N TYR A 11 10.45 -11.70 -0.61
CA TYR A 11 10.10 -12.89 -1.38
C TYR A 11 9.17 -13.82 -0.58
N PRO A 12 8.05 -14.31 -1.15
CA PRO A 12 7.66 -14.31 -2.56
C PRO A 12 6.76 -13.13 -3.02
N PHE A 13 6.79 -12.01 -2.29
CA PHE A 13 6.10 -10.74 -2.57
C PHE A 13 4.57 -10.81 -2.43
N ASP A 14 4.08 -11.81 -1.71
CA ASP A 14 2.66 -12.07 -1.49
C ASP A 14 2.10 -11.40 -0.21
N GLY A 15 2.95 -10.73 0.57
CA GLY A 15 2.58 -10.14 1.86
C GLY A 15 3.13 -8.74 2.10
N LEU A 16 2.52 -8.04 3.06
CA LEU A 16 3.09 -6.84 3.65
C LEU A 16 4.18 -7.26 4.65
N VAL A 17 5.42 -6.87 4.38
CA VAL A 17 6.51 -6.99 5.36
C VAL A 17 6.45 -5.76 6.25
N GLU A 18 5.99 -5.92 7.50
CA GLU A 18 5.75 -4.81 8.42
C GLU A 18 7.01 -3.97 8.64
N GLU A 19 8.19 -4.59 8.71
CA GLU A 19 9.47 -3.88 8.91
C GLU A 19 9.91 -3.06 7.68
N MET A 20 9.23 -3.23 6.54
CA MET A 20 9.47 -2.46 5.31
C MET A 20 8.36 -1.46 5.00
N LEU A 21 7.25 -1.56 5.72
CA LEU A 21 6.16 -0.61 5.64
C LEU A 21 6.44 0.50 6.64
N GLN A 22 6.25 1.75 6.24
CA GLN A 22 6.16 2.87 7.17
C GLN A 22 4.68 3.25 7.25
N PRO A 23 3.95 2.81 8.30
CA PRO A 23 2.52 3.05 8.42
C PRO A 23 2.16 4.54 8.36
N GLU A 24 3.06 5.41 8.82
CA GLU A 24 2.89 6.86 8.81
C GLU A 24 2.76 7.39 7.38
N MET A 25 3.56 6.88 6.43
CA MET A 25 3.48 7.30 5.03
C MET A 25 2.13 6.99 4.39
N ILE A 26 1.48 5.89 4.82
CA ILE A 26 0.13 5.55 4.35
C ILE A 26 -0.86 6.61 4.83
N LEU A 27 -0.82 6.95 6.12
CA LEU A 27 -1.71 7.94 6.72
C LEU A 27 -1.47 9.35 6.14
N GLU A 28 -0.22 9.74 5.98
CA GLU A 28 0.17 11.01 5.36
C GLU A 28 -0.32 11.10 3.91
N THR A 29 -0.19 10.01 3.14
CA THR A 29 -0.70 9.97 1.76
C THR A 29 -2.22 10.14 1.72
N VAL A 30 -2.95 9.48 2.62
CA VAL A 30 -4.41 9.63 2.75
C VAL A 30 -4.78 11.08 3.10
N GLU A 31 -4.03 11.73 3.98
CA GLU A 31 -4.29 13.11 4.38
C GLU A 31 -4.04 14.10 3.23
N ILE A 32 -2.95 13.90 2.48
CA ILE A 32 -2.67 14.66 1.26
C ILE A 32 -3.80 14.50 0.24
N MET A 33 -4.28 13.27 0.03
CA MET A 33 -5.39 12.98 -0.89
C MET A 33 -6.67 13.71 -0.47
N LYS A 34 -7.05 13.65 0.80
CA LYS A 34 -8.22 14.34 1.33
C LYS A 34 -8.11 15.85 1.16
N THR A 35 -6.98 16.42 1.57
CA THR A 35 -6.71 17.86 1.46
C THR A 35 -6.77 18.35 0.00
N ALA A 36 -6.25 17.56 -0.95
CA ALA A 36 -6.29 17.91 -2.36
C ALA A 36 -7.74 17.92 -2.91
N ILE A 37 -8.54 16.92 -2.53
CA ILE A 37 -9.95 16.82 -2.93
C ILE A 37 -10.79 17.96 -2.32
N GLU A 38 -10.58 18.29 -1.05
CA GLU A 38 -11.24 19.42 -0.38
C GLU A 38 -10.94 20.76 -1.08
N LYS A 39 -9.76 20.88 -1.68
CA LYS A 39 -9.35 22.04 -2.50
C LYS A 39 -9.86 21.98 -3.94
N GLY A 40 -10.71 21.00 -4.29
CA GLY A 40 -11.27 20.82 -5.63
C GLY A 40 -10.27 20.33 -6.67
N MET A 41 -9.16 19.72 -6.24
CA MET A 41 -8.13 19.21 -7.14
C MET A 41 -8.37 17.75 -7.53
N VAL A 42 -7.91 17.37 -8.72
CA VAL A 42 -7.77 15.98 -9.13
C VAL A 42 -6.38 15.50 -8.74
N ILE A 43 -6.30 14.37 -8.02
CA ILE A 43 -5.03 13.79 -7.57
C ILE A 43 -4.82 12.40 -8.18
N ASN A 44 -3.59 12.12 -8.59
CA ASN A 44 -3.14 10.79 -9.01
C ASN A 44 -2.01 10.33 -8.09
N VAL A 45 -2.11 9.13 -7.54
CA VAL A 45 -1.10 8.54 -6.65
C VAL A 45 -0.46 7.36 -7.36
N ILE A 46 0.86 7.39 -7.51
CA ILE A 46 1.66 6.33 -8.14
C ILE A 46 2.53 5.69 -7.07
N ILE A 47 2.34 4.40 -6.83
CA ILE A 47 3.10 3.65 -5.84
C ILE A 47 4.21 2.91 -6.57
N ASN A 48 5.45 3.26 -6.23
CA ASN A 48 6.65 2.73 -6.86
C ASN A 48 7.57 2.08 -5.82
N ASN A 49 7.06 1.11 -5.05
CA ASN A 49 7.88 0.38 -4.10
C ASN A 49 8.70 -0.72 -4.82
N ARG A 50 9.94 -0.38 -5.20
CA ARG A 50 10.87 -1.33 -5.85
C ARG A 50 11.53 -2.31 -4.88
N ALA A 51 11.63 -1.96 -3.59
CA ALA A 51 12.39 -2.75 -2.62
C ALA A 51 11.58 -3.92 -2.04
N GLY A 52 10.28 -3.72 -1.82
CA GLY A 52 9.42 -4.72 -1.18
C GLY A 52 8.46 -5.48 -2.11
N GLY A 53 8.40 -5.15 -3.40
CA GLY A 53 7.52 -5.81 -4.39
C GLY A 53 6.01 -5.70 -4.14
N ASN A 54 5.60 -5.14 -3.00
CA ASN A 54 4.24 -5.10 -2.48
C ASN A 54 3.46 -3.82 -2.86
N ALA A 55 3.84 -3.17 -3.96
CA ALA A 55 3.17 -1.96 -4.43
C ALA A 55 1.64 -2.12 -4.59
N PRO A 56 1.10 -3.25 -5.10
CA PRO A 56 -0.35 -3.47 -5.14
C PRO A 56 -1.00 -3.47 -3.74
N LEU A 57 -0.39 -4.16 -2.76
CA LEU A 57 -0.92 -4.22 -1.39
C LEU A 57 -0.90 -2.85 -0.69
N ILE A 58 0.14 -2.05 -0.94
CA ILE A 58 0.19 -0.66 -0.47
C ILE A 58 -0.94 0.17 -1.09
N ALA A 59 -1.23 -0.03 -2.38
CA ALA A 59 -2.30 0.69 -3.07
C ALA A 59 -3.67 0.38 -2.48
N GLU A 60 -3.93 -0.90 -2.21
CA GLU A 60 -5.13 -1.35 -1.53
C GLU A 60 -5.24 -0.75 -0.13
N LEU A 61 -4.17 -0.78 0.66
CA LEU A 61 -4.18 -0.24 2.02
C LEU A 61 -4.47 1.27 2.04
N ILE A 62 -3.87 2.05 1.13
CA ILE A 62 -4.18 3.48 0.98
C ILE A 62 -5.65 3.67 0.60
N ALA A 63 -6.16 2.91 -0.36
CA ALA A 63 -7.55 2.99 -0.80
C ALA A 63 -8.54 2.65 0.33
N GLU A 64 -8.27 1.60 1.11
CA GLU A 64 -9.08 1.19 2.26
C GLU A 64 -9.14 2.29 3.32
N LYS A 65 -7.98 2.83 3.70
CA LYS A 65 -7.88 3.93 4.69
C LYS A 65 -8.56 5.20 4.18
N PHE A 66 -8.41 5.51 2.89
CA PHE A 66 -9.06 6.66 2.27
C PHE A 66 -10.59 6.52 2.25
N LEU A 67 -11.11 5.36 1.86
CA LEU A 67 -12.55 5.09 1.76
C LEU A 67 -13.22 4.79 3.10
N GLY A 68 -12.45 4.61 4.18
CA GLY A 68 -12.97 4.21 5.49
C GLY A 68 -13.60 2.81 5.49
N LYS A 69 -13.17 1.93 4.58
CA LYS A 69 -13.69 0.56 4.45
C LYS A 69 -12.65 -0.43 4.96
N SER A 70 -13.06 -1.37 5.79
CA SER A 70 -12.27 -2.57 6.07
C SER A 70 -12.48 -3.60 4.95
N ARG A 71 -11.40 -4.27 4.53
CA ARG A 71 -11.47 -5.38 3.58
C ARG A 71 -12.42 -6.46 4.13
N PRO A 72 -13.39 -6.98 3.35
CA PRO A 72 -13.85 -8.33 3.59
C PRO A 72 -12.69 -9.27 3.34
N ALA A 73 -12.39 -10.17 4.27
CA ALA A 73 -11.33 -11.17 4.10
C ALA A 73 -11.53 -11.89 2.75
N PRO A 74 -10.45 -12.15 1.97
CA PRO A 74 -10.57 -12.93 0.75
C PRO A 74 -11.24 -14.27 1.08
N LYS A 75 -12.29 -14.62 0.34
CA LYS A 75 -13.09 -15.82 0.63
C LYS A 75 -12.30 -17.09 0.29
N SER A 76 -11.30 -16.99 -0.59
CA SER A 76 -10.36 -18.06 -0.90
C SER A 76 -9.05 -17.53 -1.51
N GLN A 77 -8.01 -18.40 -1.51
CA GLN A 77 -6.71 -18.13 -2.14
C GLN A 77 -6.78 -18.01 -3.67
N LEU A 78 -7.88 -18.45 -4.29
CA LEU A 78 -8.15 -18.33 -5.72
C LEU A 78 -8.63 -16.92 -6.12
N ASP A 79 -9.09 -16.11 -5.16
CA ASP A 79 -9.57 -14.75 -5.42
C ASP A 79 -8.43 -13.70 -5.51
N LEU A 80 -7.17 -14.17 -5.42
CA LEU A 80 -5.95 -13.35 -5.45
C LEU A 80 -5.29 -13.28 -6.83
N TRP A 81 -5.90 -13.88 -7.86
CA TRP A 81 -5.41 -13.95 -9.24
C TRP A 81 -6.47 -13.55 -10.27
#